data_AF-A0A6P1BX56-F1
#
_entry.id   AF-A0A6P1BX56-F1
#
_cell.length_a   1.000
_cell.length_b   1.000
_cell.length_c   1.000
_cell.angle_alpha   90.00
_cell.angle_beta   90.00
_cell.angle_gamma   90.00
#
_symmetry.space_group_name_H-M   'P 1'
#
loop_
_entity.id
_entity.type
_entity.pdbx_description
1 polymer ?
#
loop_
_entity_poly.entity_id
_entity_poly.type
_entity_poly.pdbx_seq_one_letter_code
_entity_poly.pdbx_strand_id
1 'polypeptide(L)'
;VKLMAPQLVKPYVSRNKNDWRDAEGLCEAMSRPRMRFVPVKRAEQQAALMLTGIRDGLIARRTQLTNTIRGHAAEVGLIAPKGL
;
A
#
# COMPACT_ATOMS: atom_id res chain seq x y z
N VAL A 1 17.68 -11.22 -7.71
CA VAL A 1 16.32 -11.40 -7.12
C VAL A 1 15.29 -11.39 -8.24
N LYS A 2 14.35 -12.34 -8.27
CA LYS A 2 13.22 -12.36 -9.23
C LYS A 2 11.93 -12.01 -8.48
N LEU A 3 11.18 -11.03 -8.94
CA LEU A 3 9.91 -10.63 -8.33
C LEU A 3 8.75 -11.21 -9.16
N MET A 4 7.72 -11.74 -8.49
CA MET A 4 6.49 -12.19 -9.15
C MET A 4 5.32 -11.31 -8.72
N ALA A 5 4.41 -11.03 -9.64
CA ALA A 5 3.21 -10.26 -9.33
C ALA A 5 2.33 -11.08 -8.36
N PRO A 6 1.85 -10.52 -7.24
CA PRO A 6 1.04 -11.27 -6.27
C PRO A 6 -0.21 -11.92 -6.89
N GLN A 7 -0.79 -11.28 -7.91
CA GLN A 7 -1.96 -11.78 -8.64
C GLN A 7 -1.67 -13.10 -9.38
N LEU A 8 -0.41 -13.32 -9.78
CA LEU A 8 0.02 -14.54 -10.47
C LEU A 8 0.36 -15.66 -9.49
N VAL A 9 0.75 -15.34 -8.25
CA VAL A 9 1.08 -16.32 -7.21
C VAL A 9 -0.18 -16.78 -6.47
N LYS A 10 -1.15 -15.88 -6.26
CA LYS A 10 -2.37 -16.14 -5.49
C LYS A 10 -3.12 -17.43 -5.86
N PRO A 11 -3.26 -17.83 -7.13
CA PRO A 11 -3.94 -19.08 -7.49
C PRO A 11 -3.23 -20.36 -6.99
N TYR A 12 -1.93 -20.28 -6.68
CA TYR A 12 -1.11 -21.40 -6.22
C TYR A 12 -1.00 -21.46 -4.69
N VAL A 13 -1.46 -20.44 -3.97
CA VAL A 13 -1.46 -20.42 -2.50
C VAL A 13 -2.73 -21.08 -1.99
N SER A 14 -2.57 -22.15 -1.21
CA SER A 14 -3.69 -22.85 -0.58
C SER A 14 -4.45 -21.94 0.40
N ARG A 15 -5.75 -22.21 0.61
CA ARG A 15 -6.58 -21.44 1.58
C ARG A 15 -6.00 -21.54 2.99
N ASN A 16 -6.36 -20.59 3.86
CA ASN A 16 -5.85 -20.44 5.23
C ASN A 16 -4.34 -20.12 5.24
N LYS A 17 -4.06 -18.81 5.22
CA LYS A 17 -2.73 -18.25 4.96
C LYS A 17 -1.76 -18.57 6.10
N ASN A 18 -0.62 -19.13 5.75
CA ASN A 18 0.56 -19.24 6.63
C ASN A 18 1.83 -19.14 5.76
N ASP A 19 2.97 -18.85 6.39
CA ASP A 19 4.21 -18.60 5.65
C ASP A 19 4.69 -19.83 4.87
N TRP A 20 4.46 -21.03 5.39
CA TRP A 20 4.75 -22.29 4.69
C TRP A 20 3.99 -22.36 3.35
N ARG A 21 2.70 -22.02 3.33
CA ARG A 21 1.83 -22.12 2.14
C ARG A 21 2.14 -21.03 1.13
N ASP A 22 2.51 -19.86 1.62
CA ASP A 22 2.99 -18.78 0.76
C ASP A 22 4.29 -19.22 0.06
N ALA A 23 5.21 -19.89 0.76
CA ALA A 23 6.44 -20.42 0.18
C ALA A 23 6.17 -21.55 -0.84
N GLU A 24 5.31 -22.52 -0.52
CA GLU A 24 4.91 -23.57 -1.45
C GLU A 24 4.28 -22.99 -2.72
N GLY A 25 3.29 -22.09 -2.56
CA GLY A 25 2.62 -21.45 -3.69
C GLY A 25 3.56 -20.61 -4.54
N LEU A 26 4.57 -19.97 -3.92
CA LEU A 26 5.62 -19.24 -4.64
C LEU A 26 6.50 -20.19 -5.46
N CYS A 27 6.93 -21.32 -4.89
CA CYS A 27 7.73 -22.33 -5.59
C CYS A 27 6.95 -22.94 -6.76
N GLU A 28 5.67 -23.26 -6.55
CA GLU A 28 4.79 -23.81 -7.58
C GLU A 28 4.51 -22.80 -8.70
N ALA A 29 4.32 -21.53 -8.34
CA ALA A 29 4.20 -20.46 -9.33
C ALA A 29 5.50 -20.31 -10.15
N MET A 30 6.67 -20.36 -9.49
CA MET A 30 7.97 -20.21 -10.13
C MET A 30 8.30 -21.35 -11.10
N SER A 31 7.78 -22.56 -10.86
CA SER A 31 8.02 -23.74 -11.71
C SER A 31 7.25 -23.68 -13.05
N ARG A 32 6.27 -22.77 -13.20
CA ARG A 32 5.44 -22.70 -14.40
C ARG A 32 6.23 -22.13 -15.61
N PRO A 33 6.25 -22.81 -16.77
CA PRO A 33 6.98 -22.35 -17.96
C PRO A 33 6.55 -20.98 -18.50
N ARG A 34 5.28 -20.59 -18.25
CA ARG A 34 4.70 -19.31 -18.68
C ARG A 34 4.73 -18.23 -17.60
N MET A 35 5.48 -18.43 -16.52
CA MET A 35 5.55 -17.45 -15.43
C MET A 35 6.19 -16.15 -15.90
N ARG A 36 5.62 -15.02 -15.48
CA ARG A 36 6.10 -13.68 -15.81
C ARG A 36 6.64 -13.00 -14.57
N PHE A 37 7.87 -12.49 -14.68
CA PHE A 37 8.53 -11.77 -13.61
C PHE A 37 8.38 -10.27 -13.78
N VAL A 38 8.28 -9.57 -12.66
CA VAL A 38 8.25 -8.12 -12.60
C VAL A 38 9.70 -7.63 -12.42
N PRO A 39 10.14 -6.62 -13.18
CA PRO A 39 11.46 -6.05 -12.98
C PRO A 39 11.59 -5.43 -11.59
N VAL A 40 12.79 -5.49 -11.02
CA VAL A 40 13.11 -4.74 -9.81
C VAL A 40 13.05 -3.25 -10.13
N LYS A 41 12.41 -2.46 -9.27
CA LYS A 41 12.31 -1.01 -9.44
C LYS A 41 13.70 -0.38 -9.49
N ARG A 42 13.89 0.55 -10.41
CA ARG A 42 15.08 1.43 -10.43
C ARG A 42 15.01 2.42 -9.27
N ALA A 43 16.16 2.96 -8.88
CA ALA A 43 16.25 3.95 -7.80
C ALA A 43 15.31 5.15 -8.05
N GLU A 44 15.27 5.67 -9.27
CA GLU A 44 14.39 6.78 -9.66
C GLU A 44 12.89 6.44 -9.51
N GLN A 45 12.49 5.22 -9.89
CA GLN A 45 11.10 4.76 -9.75
C GLN A 45 10.72 4.62 -8.28
N GLN A 46 11.64 4.14 -7.45
CA GLN A 46 11.44 4.03 -6.00
C GLN A 46 11.38 5.43 -5.36
N ALA A 47 12.23 6.36 -5.79
CA ALA A 47 12.20 7.75 -5.32
C ALA A 47 10.87 8.44 -5.67
N ALA A 48 10.38 8.27 -6.91
CA ALA A 48 9.06 8.78 -7.31
C ALA A 48 7.93 8.21 -6.43
N LEU A 49 7.97 6.91 -6.11
CA LEU A 49 6.99 6.30 -5.21
C LEU A 49 7.08 6.88 -3.79
N MET A 50 8.28 7.14 -3.28
CA MET A 50 8.49 7.77 -1.98
C MET A 50 7.90 9.19 -1.93
N LEU A 51 8.06 9.98 -3.00
CA LEU A 51 7.48 11.32 -3.09
C LEU A 51 5.95 11.29 -3.03
N THR A 52 5.32 10.36 -3.75
CA THR A 52 3.85 10.18 -3.67
C THR A 52 3.42 9.79 -2.26
N GLY A 53 4.14 8.87 -1.61
CA GLY A 53 3.84 8.47 -0.23
C GLY A 53 3.98 9.62 0.78
N ILE A 54 4.99 10.48 0.62
CA ILE A 54 5.15 11.69 1.44
C ILE A 54 3.96 12.63 1.22
N ARG A 55 3.58 12.88 -0.04
CA ARG A 55 2.43 13.73 -0.37
C ARG A 55 1.15 13.22 0.27
N ASP A 56 0.87 11.93 0.16
CA ASP A 56 -0.34 11.32 0.74
C ASP A 56 -0.35 11.46 2.27
N GLY A 57 0.80 11.22 2.93
CA GLY A 57 0.95 11.43 4.36
C GLY A 57 0.73 12.88 4.78
N LEU A 58 1.25 13.85 4.02
CA LEU A 58 1.03 15.28 4.27
C LEU A 58 -0.44 15.67 4.09
N ILE A 59 -1.13 15.16 3.07
CA ILE A 59 -2.56 15.41 2.84
C ILE A 59 -3.40 14.85 3.99
N ALA A 60 -3.09 13.64 4.44
CA ALA A 60 -3.75 13.02 5.58
C ALA A 60 -3.54 13.83 6.86
N ARG A 61 -2.30 14.23 7.16
CA ARG A 61 -1.97 15.05 8.33
C ARG A 61 -2.62 16.43 8.28
N ARG A 62 -2.65 17.08 7.13
CA ARG A 62 -3.35 18.36 6.93
C ARG A 62 -4.84 18.21 7.26
N THR A 63 -5.49 17.19 6.70
CA THR A 63 -6.91 16.91 6.98
C THR A 63 -7.16 16.62 8.46
N GLN A 64 -6.27 15.84 9.10
CA GLN A 64 -6.34 15.55 10.53
C GLN A 64 -6.26 16.84 11.35
N LEU A 65 -5.27 17.70 11.10
CA LEU A 65 -5.10 18.97 11.80
C LEU A 65 -6.31 19.88 11.64
N THR A 66 -6.86 20.01 10.43
CA THR A 66 -8.09 20.78 10.20
C THR A 66 -9.28 20.24 10.99
N ASN A 67 -9.43 18.92 11.05
CA ASN A 67 -10.49 18.29 11.84
C ASN A 67 -10.29 18.50 13.35
N THR A 68 -9.04 18.44 13.85
CA THR A 68 -8.71 18.73 15.24
C THR A 68 -9.03 20.18 15.61
N ILE A 69 -8.62 21.15 14.79
CA ILE A 69 -8.94 22.57 14.99
C ILE A 69 -10.45 22.79 15.02
N ARG A 70 -11.19 22.19 14.08
CA ARG A 70 -12.66 22.27 14.05
C ARG A 70 -13.28 21.67 15.31
N GLY A 71 -12.75 20.55 15.81
CA GLY A 71 -13.19 19.94 17.06
C GLY A 71 -13.06 20.90 18.24
N HIS A 72 -11.88 21.49 18.43
CA HIS A 72 -11.64 22.47 19.50
C HIS A 72 -12.49 23.74 19.36
N ALA A 73 -12.67 24.26 18.14
CA ALA A 73 -13.53 25.42 17.91
C ALA A 73 -14.99 25.13 18.27
N ALA A 74 -15.47 23.90 18.02
CA ALA A 74 -16.83 23.50 18.36
C ALA A 74 -17.06 23.45 19.89
N GLU A 75 -16.03 23.14 20.69
CA GLU A 75 -16.12 23.18 22.17
C GLU A 75 -16.45 24.58 22.70
N VAL A 76 -16.09 25.63 21.96
CA VAL A 76 -16.41 27.04 22.28
C VAL A 76 -17.57 27.61 21.45
N GLY A 77 -18.36 26.74 20.79
CA GLY A 77 -19.55 27.14 20.04
C GLY A 77 -19.29 27.65 18.60
N LEU A 78 -18.06 27.59 18.12
CA LEU A 78 -17.71 27.99 16.75
C LEU A 78 -17.78 26.78 15.81
N ILE A 79 -18.92 26.62 15.12
CA ILE A 79 -19.16 25.50 14.21
C ILE A 79 -18.79 25.90 12.77
N ALA A 80 -17.77 25.24 12.21
CA ALA A 80 -17.36 25.40 10.81
C ALA A 80 -17.78 24.19 9.96
N PRO A 81 -18.10 24.38 8.66
CA PRO A 81 -18.47 23.28 7.77
C PRO A 81 -17.32 22.28 7.58
N LYS A 82 -17.68 21.03 7.24
CA LYS A 82 -16.71 19.98 6.92
C LYS A 82 -16.05 20.27 5.57
N GLY A 83 -14.72 20.15 5.52
CA GLY A 83 -13.92 20.40 4.33
C GLY A 83 -12.54 20.95 4.68
N LEU A 84 -11.69 21.05 3.66
CA LEU A 84 -10.64 22.06 3.60
C LEU A 84 -11.18 23.24 2.80
#